data_AF-A0A1J4LRS1-F1
#
_entry.id   AF-A0A1J4LRS1-F1
#
_cell.length_a   1.000
_cell.length_b   1.000
_cell.length_c   1.000
_cell.angle_alpha   90.00
_cell.angle_beta   90.00
_cell.angle_gamma   90.00
#
_symmetry.space_group_name_H-M   'P 1'
#
loop_
_entity.id
_entity.type
_entity.pdbx_description
1 polymer ?
#
loop_
_entity_poly.entity_id
_entity_poly.type
_entity_poly.pdbx_seq_one_letter_code
_entity_poly.pdbx_strand_id
1 'polypeptide(L)' 'MPAEYDRILDVVAENPGATLEEITDLAHDCGITDTGIPDLLSKAESNDDLLEFDGRYWVMQTGKYRFHRYDHPET' A
#
# COMPACT_ATOMS: atom_id res chain seq x y z
N MET A 1 -10.20 -8.60 -10.73
CA MET A 1 -8.90 -7.91 -10.80
C MET A 1 -8.29 -7.82 -9.40
N PRO A 2 -7.69 -8.89 -8.87
CA PRO A 2 -6.89 -8.82 -7.63
C PRO A 2 -5.50 -8.20 -7.86
N ALA A 3 -4.99 -8.20 -9.09
CA ALA A 3 -3.61 -7.80 -9.40
C ALA A 3 -3.29 -6.31 -9.13
N GLU A 4 -4.23 -5.39 -9.32
CA GLU A 4 -3.98 -3.95 -9.10
C GLU A 4 -3.95 -3.62 -7.60
N TYR A 5 -4.82 -4.27 -6.82
CA TYR A 5 -4.84 -4.15 -5.36
C TYR A 5 -3.53 -4.66 -4.76
N ASP A 6 -3.09 -5.86 -5.14
CA ASP A 6 -1.82 -6.43 -4.66
C ASP A 6 -0.61 -5.56 -5.05
N ARG A 7 -0.61 -4.98 -6.25
CA ARG A 7 0.49 -4.09 -6.68
C ARG A 7 0.53 -2.77 -5.91
N ILE A 8 -0.61 -2.20 -5.55
CA ILE A 8 -0.64 -0.98 -4.71
C ILE A 8 -0.08 -1.28 -3.32
N LEU A 9 -0.42 -2.45 -2.76
CA LEU A 9 0.18 -2.89 -1.50
C LEU A 9 1.70 -3.06 -1.63
N ASP A 10 2.18 -3.62 -2.75
CA ASP A 10 3.62 -3.74 -3.00
C ASP A 10 4.28 -2.34 -3.10
N VAL A 11 3.67 -1.37 -3.81
CA VAL A 11 4.19 0.02 -3.92
C VAL A 11 4.33 0.69 -2.55
N VAL A 12 3.31 0.58 -1.69
CA VAL A 12 3.34 1.16 -0.34
C VAL A 12 4.29 0.40 0.59
N ALA A 13 4.43 -0.91 0.43
CA ALA A 13 5.39 -1.72 1.18
C ALA A 13 6.85 -1.37 0.83
N GLU A 14 7.13 -1.09 -0.45
CA GLU A 14 8.45 -0.64 -0.91
C GLU A 14 8.74 0.82 -0.54
N ASN A 15 7.69 1.65 -0.38
CA ASN A 15 7.79 3.09 -0.11
C ASN A 15 6.92 3.48 1.10
N PRO A 16 7.25 3.02 2.32
CA PRO A 16 6.45 3.33 3.50
C PRO A 16 6.52 4.83 3.82
N GLY A 17 5.36 5.42 4.10
CA GLY A 17 5.26 6.84 4.39
C GLY A 17 5.24 7.72 3.14
N ALA A 18 5.01 7.12 1.96
CA ALA A 18 4.74 7.88 0.74
C ALA A 18 3.36 8.57 0.81
N THR A 19 3.26 9.72 0.16
CA THR A 19 2.00 10.44 -0.02
C THR A 19 1.15 9.85 -1.14
N LEU A 20 -0.14 10.22 -1.20
CA LEU A 20 -1.03 9.82 -2.30
C LEU A 20 -0.45 10.16 -3.68
N GLU A 21 0.15 11.34 -3.81
CA GLU A 21 0.76 11.81 -5.06
C GLU A 21 1.95 10.92 -5.46
N GLU A 22 2.84 10.63 -4.50
CA GLU A 22 3.98 9.74 -4.72
C GLU A 22 3.55 8.31 -5.02
N ILE A 23 2.57 7.77 -4.30
CA ILE A 23 2.01 6.44 -4.54
C ILE A 23 1.38 6.39 -5.94
N THR A 24 0.69 7.45 -6.36
CA THR A 24 0.08 7.54 -7.69
C THR A 24 1.13 7.54 -8.80
N ASP A 25 2.20 8.31 -8.63
CA ASP A 25 3.32 8.38 -9.59
C ASP A 25 4.01 7.02 -9.70
N LEU A 26 4.38 6.41 -8.57
CA LEU A 26 5.00 5.08 -8.50
C LEU A 26 4.10 3.98 -9.06
N ALA A 27 2.80 4.03 -8.77
CA ALA A 27 1.83 3.10 -9.30
C ALA A 27 1.73 3.22 -10.83
N HIS A 28 1.79 4.44 -11.37
CA HIS A 28 1.82 4.68 -12.81
C HIS A 28 3.09 4.10 -13.46
N ASP A 29 4.25 4.26 -12.83
CA ASP A 29 5.51 3.60 -13.25
C ASP A 29 5.39 2.06 -13.21
N CYS A 30 4.65 1.51 -12.25
CA CYS A 30 4.32 0.09 -12.18
C CYS A 30 3.22 -0.36 -13.18
N GLY A 31 2.76 0.54 -14.06
CA GLY A 31 1.75 0.25 -15.09
C GLY A 31 0.31 0.20 -14.56
N ILE A 32 0.06 0.76 -13.38
CA ILE A 32 -1.28 1.01 -12.85
C ILE A 32 -1.71 2.39 -13.35
N THR A 33 -2.36 2.41 -14.52
CA THR A 33 -2.89 3.64 -15.12
C THR A 33 -4.32 3.94 -14.66
N ASP A 34 -4.83 3.20 -13.68
CA ASP A 34 -6.20 3.32 -13.22
C ASP A 34 -6.36 4.53 -12.29
N THR A 35 -7.43 5.29 -12.49
CA THR A 35 -7.75 6.47 -11.67
C THR A 35 -8.30 6.10 -10.29
N GLY A 36 -8.54 4.82 -10.02
CA GLY A 36 -9.05 4.30 -8.76
C GLY A 36 -8.02 4.07 -7.65
N ILE A 37 -6.79 4.61 -7.75
CA ILE A 37 -5.78 4.49 -6.68
C ILE A 37 -6.31 4.98 -5.32
N PRO A 38 -7.02 6.13 -5.21
CA PRO A 38 -7.62 6.54 -3.95
C PRO A 38 -8.63 5.52 -3.41
N ASP A 39 -9.50 4.97 -4.26
CA ASP A 39 -10.46 3.93 -3.87
C ASP A 39 -9.75 2.65 -3.40
N LEU A 40 -8.63 2.29 -4.02
CA LEU A 40 -7.82 1.13 -3.66
C LEU A 40 -7.12 1.33 -2.30
N LEU A 41 -6.62 2.54 -2.03
CA LEU A 41 -6.07 2.90 -0.72
C LEU A 41 -7.15 2.90 0.37
N SER A 42 -8.31 3.51 0.13
CA SER A 42 -9.43 3.47 1.08
C SER A 42 -9.93 2.05 1.34
N LYS A 43 -9.91 1.19 0.32
CA LYS A 43 -10.23 -0.22 0.47
C LYS A 43 -9.18 -0.96 1.30
N ALA A 44 -7.89 -0.65 1.10
CA ALA A 44 -6.80 -1.24 1.86
C ALA A 44 -6.80 -0.80 3.34
N GLU A 45 -7.15 0.45 3.61
CA GLU A 45 -7.41 0.94 4.96
C GLU A 45 -8.60 0.22 5.61
N SER A 46 -9.71 0.09 4.88
CA SER A 46 -10.90 -0.64 5.36
C SER A 46 -10.64 -2.13 5.64
N ASN A 47 -9.60 -2.70 5.03
CA ASN A 47 -9.17 -4.09 5.25
C ASN A 47 -8.08 -4.23 6.31
N ASP A 48 -7.68 -3.15 6.99
CA ASP A 48 -6.55 -3.08 7.93
C ASP A 48 -5.18 -3.44 7.29
N ASP A 49 -5.08 -3.42 5.95
CA ASP A 49 -3.84 -3.70 5.22
C ASP A 49 -2.88 -2.50 5.26
N LEU A 50 -3.43 -1.28 5.17
CA LEU A 50 -2.72 -0.01 5.22
C LEU A 50 -3.27 0.88 6.34
N LEU A 51 -2.43 1.78 6.84
CA LEU A 51 -2.81 2.84 7.77
C LEU A 51 -2.47 4.19 7.15
N GLU A 52 -3.46 5.06 7.04
CA GLU A 52 -3.23 6.48 6.82
C GLU A 52 -2.75 7.14 8.13
N PHE A 53 -1.67 7.91 8.03
CA PHE A 53 -1.14 8.72 9.12
C PHE A 53 -0.93 10.16 8.67
N ASP A 54 -1.10 11.10 9.60
CA ASP A 54 -0.97 12.55 9.39
C ASP A 54 -1.86 13.12 8.26
N GLY A 55 -2.94 12.43 7.89
CA GLY A 55 -3.88 12.90 6.88
C GLY A 55 -3.38 12.81 5.44
N ARG A 56 -2.21 12.19 5.19
CA ARG A 56 -1.53 12.27 3.89
C ARG A 56 -0.49 11.19 3.59
N TYR A 57 -0.12 10.36 4.56
CA TYR A 57 0.92 9.33 4.38
C TYR A 57 0.32 7.95 4.58
N TRP A 58 0.76 6.97 3.79
CA TRP A 58 0.33 5.58 3.95
C TRP A 58 1.49 4.69 4.36
N VAL A 59 1.22 3.82 5.32
CA VAL A 59 2.14 2.79 5.78
C VAL A 59 1.45 1.44 5.83
N MET A 60 2.22 0.37 5.72
CA MET A 60 1.70 -0.98 5.93
C MET A 60 1.26 -1.14 7.39
N GLN A 61 -0.01 -1.49 7.62
CA GLN A 61 -0.55 -1.75 8.96
C GLN A 61 -0.51 -3.25 9.23
N THR A 62 -1.37 -4.03 8.58
CA THR A 62 -1.36 -5.49 8.66
C THR A 62 -2.04 -6.18 7.46
N GLY A 63 -1.27 -6.83 6.58
CA GLY A 63 -1.82 -7.51 5.40
C GLY A 63 -1.08 -8.76 4.95
N LYS A 64 -0.76 -8.87 3.65
CA LYS A 64 0.19 -9.86 3.08
C LYS A 64 1.55 -9.91 3.82
N TYR A 65 1.93 -8.79 4.46
CA TYR A 65 3.16 -8.56 5.23
C TYR A 65 2.96 -8.60 6.74
N ARG A 66 1.80 -9.05 7.24
CA ARG A 66 1.61 -9.32 8.67
C ARG A 66 2.72 -10.28 9.11
N PHE A 67 3.30 -10.05 10.30
CA PHE A 67 4.49 -10.69 10.91
C PHE A 67 4.62 -12.23 10.82
N HIS A 68 3.64 -12.93 10.27
CA HIS A 68 3.62 -14.39 10.15
C HIS A 68 4.12 -14.93 8.80
N ARG A 69 4.48 -14.09 7.82
CA ARG A 69 4.90 -14.54 6.48
C ARG A 69 6.34 -14.20 6.09
N TYR A 70 7.02 -13.34 6.83
CA TYR A 70 8.45 -13.10 6.68
C TYR A 70 9.12 -13.35 8.02
N ASP A 71 10.20 -14.13 8.01
CA ASP A 71 11.06 -14.43 9.14
C ASP A 71 11.74 -13.11 9.55
N HIS A 72 11.10 -12.36 10.45
CA HIS A 72 11.71 -11.18 11.05
C HIS A 72 12.52 -11.68 12.24
N PRO A 73 13.87 -11.63 12.22
CA PRO A 73 14.66 -11.95 13.39
C PRO A 73 14.28 -10.98 14.50
N GLU A 74 13.79 -11.53 15.61
CA GLU A 74 13.56 -10.80 16.86
C GLU A 74 14.92 -10.25 17.33
N THR A 75 15.09 -8.92 17.27
CA THR A 75 16.18 -8.22 17.96
C THR A 75 15.77 -7.89 19.38
#